data_AF-A0A7V7GQJ9-F1
#
_entry.id   AF-A0A7V7GQJ9-F1
#
_cell.length_a   1.000
_cell.length_b   1.000
_cell.length_c   1.000
_cell.angle_alpha   90.00
_cell.angle_beta   90.00
_cell.angle_gamma   90.00
#
_symmetry.space_group_name_H-M   'P 1'
#
loop_
_entity.id
_entity.type
_entity.pdbx_description
1 polymer ?
#
loop_
_entity_poly.entity_id
_entity_poly.type
_entity_poly.pdbx_seq_one_letter_code
_entity_poly.pdbx_strand_id
1 'polypeptide(L)'
;MKHLIIKLFRELENMCEGIINSLESNCYQIFRGGIFLIGISLAGLSQTMPVLLDHEQKAMELKYDFEEISNTRLNDAKCENFKALHKECNLAKYKVEVVSSTIDLLNTLVRILFFIGLSMLPFSILGYVIKATSKKSQTENTPETSANV
;
A
#
# COMPACT_ATOMS: atom_id res chain seq x y z
N MET A 1 2.39 37.25 15.33
CA MET A 1 2.90 36.38 14.25
C MET A 1 4.18 35.62 14.65
N LYS A 2 5.28 36.29 15.06
CA LYS A 2 6.54 35.62 15.49
C LYS A 2 6.38 34.59 16.62
N HIS A 3 5.57 34.88 17.65
CA HIS A 3 5.34 33.98 18.78
C HIS A 3 4.58 32.70 18.41
N LEU A 4 3.74 32.75 17.37
CA LEU A 4 2.97 31.61 16.87
C LEU A 4 3.85 30.66 16.05
N ILE A 5 4.76 31.25 15.26
CA ILE A 5 5.79 30.51 14.50
C ILE A 5 6.74 29.78 15.47
N ILE A 6 7.23 30.47 16.51
CA ILE A 6 8.13 29.84 17.52
C ILE A 6 7.45 28.68 18.24
N LYS A 7 6.15 28.80 18.55
CA LYS A 7 5.39 27.72 19.19
C LYS A 7 5.23 26.50 18.27
N LEU A 8 4.93 26.73 16.99
CA LEU A 8 4.86 25.68 15.96
C LEU A 8 6.19 24.97 15.78
N PHE A 9 7.31 25.70 15.74
CA PHE A 9 8.65 25.09 15.63
C PHE A 9 8.98 24.21 16.83
N ARG A 10 8.64 24.64 18.05
CA ARG A 10 8.87 23.85 19.27
C ARG A 10 8.02 22.58 19.33
N GLU A 11 6.76 22.64 18.88
CA GLU A 11 5.93 21.43 18.77
C GLU A 11 6.46 20.47 17.71
N LEU A 12 6.95 20.99 16.58
CA LEU A 12 7.56 20.18 15.53
C LEU A 12 8.83 19.49 16.04
N GLU A 13 9.66 20.20 16.80
CA GLU A 13 10.89 19.67 17.41
C GLU A 13 10.58 18.54 18.40
N ASN A 14 9.62 18.75 19.30
CA ASN A 14 9.18 17.72 20.25
C ASN A 14 8.60 16.47 19.55
N MET A 15 7.86 16.66 18.46
CA MET A 15 7.36 15.53 17.66
C MET A 15 8.50 14.78 16.98
N CYS A 16 9.48 15.50 16.41
CA CYS A 16 10.65 14.90 15.78
C CYS A 16 11.49 14.09 16.76
N GLU A 17 11.76 14.61 17.96
CA GLU A 17 12.48 13.86 19.01
C GLU A 17 11.74 12.59 19.43
N GLY A 18 10.41 12.67 19.61
CA GLY A 18 9.59 11.51 19.92
C GLY A 18 9.65 10.43 18.83
N ILE A 19 9.60 10.84 17.56
CA ILE A 19 9.72 9.94 16.41
C ILE A 19 11.11 9.30 16.36
N ILE A 20 12.18 10.08 16.54
CA ILE A 20 13.57 9.59 16.54
C ILE A 20 13.80 8.54 17.64
N ASN A 21 13.37 8.83 18.87
CA ASN A 21 13.51 7.90 20.00
C ASN A 21 12.73 6.60 19.76
N SER A 22 11.53 6.71 19.17
CA SER A 22 10.73 5.53 18.80
C SER A 22 11.40 4.72 17.69
N LEU A 23 11.97 5.37 16.67
CA LEU A 23 12.72 4.72 15.59
C LEU A 23 13.95 4.00 16.10
N GLU A 24 14.72 4.59 17.01
CA GLU A 24 15.92 4.00 17.60
C GLU A 24 15.60 2.74 18.40
N SER A 25 14.54 2.79 19.21
CA SER A 25 14.10 1.67 20.03
C SER A 25 13.52 0.53 19.18
N ASN A 26 12.73 0.86 18.16
CA ASN A 26 11.91 -0.10 17.41
C ASN A 26 12.41 -0.40 15.99
N CYS A 27 13.62 0.01 15.60
CA CYS A 27 14.13 -0.10 14.22
C CYS A 27 13.95 -1.51 13.61
N TYR A 28 14.22 -2.57 14.39
CA TYR A 28 14.06 -3.96 13.94
C TYR A 28 12.59 -4.36 13.73
N GLN A 29 11.69 -3.89 14.59
CA GLN A 29 10.25 -4.13 14.43
C GLN A 29 9.70 -3.39 13.21
N ILE A 30 10.15 -2.16 12.97
CA ILE A 30 9.79 -1.37 11.78
C ILE A 30 10.27 -2.08 10.50
N PHE A 31 11.49 -2.62 10.49
CA PHE A 31 12.01 -3.40 9.37
C PHE A 31 11.14 -4.63 9.08
N ARG A 32 10.88 -5.43 10.13
CA ARG A 32 10.09 -6.66 10.01
C ARG A 32 8.67 -6.35 9.58
N GLY A 33 8.06 -5.28 10.10
CA GLY A 33 6.75 -4.80 9.67
C GLY A 33 6.73 -4.38 8.20
N GLY A 34 7.76 -3.67 7.74
CA GLY A 34 7.92 -3.29 6.33
C GLY A 34 7.98 -4.49 5.39
N ILE A 35 8.87 -5.45 5.68
CA ILE A 35 9.00 -6.69 4.89
C ILE A 35 7.70 -7.51 4.94
N PHE A 36 7.04 -7.59 6.09
CA PHE A 36 5.78 -8.31 6.26
C PHE A 36 4.65 -7.71 5.42
N LEU A 37 4.51 -6.38 5.40
CA LEU A 37 3.49 -5.70 4.58
C LEU A 37 3.75 -5.87 3.09
N ILE A 38 5.01 -5.81 2.66
CA ILE A 38 5.40 -6.11 1.27
C ILE A 38 5.07 -7.57 0.93
N GLY A 39 5.38 -8.51 1.83
CA GLY A 39 5.07 -9.93 1.66
C GLY A 39 3.57 -10.20 1.54
N ILE A 40 2.75 -9.62 2.42
CA ILE A 40 1.28 -9.78 2.37
C ILE A 40 0.70 -9.17 1.10
N SER A 41 1.16 -7.98 0.69
CA SER A 41 0.66 -7.34 -0.54
C SER A 41 0.97 -8.18 -1.78
N LEU A 42 2.19 -8.74 -1.88
CA LEU A 42 2.57 -9.66 -2.96
C LEU A 42 1.78 -10.98 -2.90
N ALA A 43 1.63 -11.58 -1.72
CA ALA A 43 0.89 -12.83 -1.53
C ALA A 43 -0.59 -12.65 -1.86
N GLY A 44 -1.19 -11.53 -1.42
CA GLY A 44 -2.58 -11.17 -1.73
C GLY A 44 -2.82 -11.05 -3.23
N LEU A 45 -1.91 -10.39 -3.95
CA LEU A 45 -1.96 -10.36 -5.42
C LEU A 45 -1.83 -11.76 -6.02
N SER A 46 -0.86 -12.56 -5.58
CA SER A 46 -0.63 -13.89 -6.13
C SER A 46 -1.84 -14.82 -5.98
N GLN A 47 -2.63 -14.67 -4.92
CA GLN A 47 -3.81 -15.51 -4.67
C GLN A 47 -5.07 -14.95 -5.33
N THR A 48 -5.25 -13.63 -5.35
CA THR A 48 -6.49 -13.00 -5.81
C THR A 48 -6.49 -12.77 -7.32
N MET A 49 -5.33 -12.46 -7.90
CA MET A 49 -5.21 -12.10 -9.32
C MET A 49 -5.69 -13.22 -10.27
N PRO A 50 -5.35 -14.51 -10.08
CA PRO A 50 -5.84 -15.57 -10.98
C PRO A 50 -7.36 -15.71 -11.00
N VAL A 51 -8.00 -15.57 -9.83
CA VAL A 51 -9.47 -15.64 -9.71
C VAL A 51 -10.11 -14.42 -10.39
N LEU A 52 -9.51 -13.25 -10.22
CA LEU A 52 -10.01 -12.01 -10.81
C LEU A 52 -9.88 -12.02 -12.35
N LEU A 53 -8.78 -12.56 -12.87
CA LEU A 53 -8.56 -12.80 -14.30
C LEU A 53 -9.61 -13.75 -14.90
N ASP A 54 -9.96 -14.84 -14.21
CA ASP A 54 -11.01 -15.75 -14.67
C ASP A 54 -12.39 -15.05 -14.74
N HIS A 55 -12.68 -14.18 -13.76
CA HIS A 55 -13.91 -13.38 -13.79
C HIS A 55 -13.89 -12.29 -14.86
N GLU A 56 -12.75 -11.66 -15.10
CA GLU A 56 -12.56 -10.67 -16.16
C GLU A 56 -12.75 -11.32 -17.53
N GLN A 57 -12.14 -12.49 -17.76
CA GLN A 57 -12.30 -13.22 -19.01
C GLN A 57 -13.77 -13.57 -19.26
N LYS A 58 -14.48 -14.10 -18.27
CA LYS A 58 -15.93 -14.41 -18.38
C LYS A 58 -16.79 -13.17 -18.60
N ALA A 59 -16.42 -12.03 -18.03
CA ALA A 59 -17.13 -10.78 -18.25
C ALA A 59 -16.89 -10.23 -19.68
N MET A 60 -15.66 -10.37 -20.18
CA MET A 60 -15.29 -9.98 -21.54
C MET A 60 -15.91 -10.90 -22.59
N GLU A 61 -15.91 -12.21 -22.39
CA GLU A 61 -16.61 -13.17 -23.27
C GLU A 61 -18.09 -12.78 -23.43
N LEU A 62 -18.79 -12.56 -22.31
CA LEU A 62 -20.20 -12.19 -22.33
C LEU A 62 -20.45 -10.80 -22.95
N LYS A 63 -19.46 -9.89 -22.83
CA LYS A 63 -19.49 -8.61 -23.55
C LYS A 63 -19.37 -8.85 -25.06
N TYR A 64 -18.40 -9.65 -25.51
CA TYR A 64 -18.21 -9.93 -26.93
C TYR A 64 -19.41 -10.65 -27.55
N ASP A 65 -19.98 -11.64 -26.86
CA ASP A 65 -21.18 -12.33 -27.31
C ASP A 65 -22.35 -11.35 -27.52
N PHE A 66 -22.54 -10.42 -26.58
CA PHE A 66 -23.56 -9.38 -26.74
C PHE A 66 -23.24 -8.43 -27.90
N GLU A 67 -21.99 -7.98 -28.04
CA GLU A 67 -21.58 -7.07 -29.11
C GLU A 67 -21.72 -7.70 -30.49
N GLU A 68 -21.48 -9.01 -30.62
CA GLU A 68 -21.67 -9.78 -31.85
C GLU A 68 -23.15 -9.91 -32.22
N ILE A 69 -24.03 -10.25 -31.26
CA ILE A 69 -25.46 -10.43 -31.53
C ILE A 69 -26.17 -9.09 -31.76
N SER A 70 -25.83 -8.07 -30.98
CA SER A 70 -26.49 -6.75 -31.01
C SER A 70 -25.90 -5.79 -32.03
N ASN A 71 -24.72 -6.12 -32.60
CA ASN A 71 -23.92 -5.27 -33.47
C ASN A 71 -23.69 -3.85 -32.90
N THR A 72 -23.68 -3.75 -31.57
CA THR A 72 -23.58 -2.49 -30.82
C THR A 72 -22.61 -2.69 -29.67
N ARG A 73 -21.70 -1.74 -29.46
CA ARG A 73 -20.78 -1.78 -28.31
C ARG A 73 -21.57 -1.77 -27.00
N LEU A 74 -21.15 -2.60 -26.03
CA LEU A 74 -21.86 -2.73 -24.76
C LEU A 74 -21.92 -1.40 -24.00
N ASN A 75 -20.88 -0.56 -24.11
CA ASN A 75 -20.82 0.76 -23.47
C ASN A 75 -21.88 1.72 -24.03
N ASP A 76 -22.19 1.62 -25.32
CA ASP A 76 -23.13 2.51 -26.01
C ASP A 76 -24.57 1.96 -26.01
N ALA A 77 -24.73 0.67 -25.72
CA ALA A 77 -26.01 -0.02 -25.70
C ALA A 77 -26.89 0.46 -24.52
N LYS A 78 -28.09 0.96 -24.82
CA LYS A 78 -29.18 1.07 -23.84
C LYS A 78 -29.89 -0.27 -23.77
N CYS A 79 -29.75 -1.00 -22.66
CA CYS A 79 -30.28 -2.37 -22.54
C CYS A 79 -31.81 -2.44 -22.76
N GLU A 80 -32.53 -1.36 -22.49
CA GLU A 80 -33.97 -1.20 -22.77
C GLU A 80 -34.34 -1.40 -24.26
N ASN A 81 -33.41 -1.11 -25.19
CA ASN A 81 -33.65 -1.22 -26.63
C ASN A 81 -33.62 -2.67 -27.13
N PHE A 82 -33.06 -3.60 -26.35
CA PHE A 82 -32.85 -4.98 -26.76
C PHE A 82 -33.78 -5.91 -25.98
N LYS A 83 -35.08 -5.98 -26.32
CA LYS A 83 -36.08 -6.79 -25.59
C LYS A 83 -35.67 -8.27 -25.41
N ALA A 84 -35.10 -8.89 -26.43
CA ALA A 84 -34.68 -10.30 -26.37
C ALA A 84 -33.39 -10.51 -25.57
N LEU A 85 -32.51 -9.50 -25.52
CA LEU A 85 -31.18 -9.56 -24.88
C LEU A 85 -31.08 -8.68 -23.64
N HIS A 86 -32.21 -8.19 -23.12
CA HIS A 86 -32.24 -7.18 -22.05
C HIS A 86 -31.52 -7.67 -20.80
N LYS A 87 -31.78 -8.93 -20.44
CA LYS A 87 -31.16 -9.61 -19.31
C LYS A 87 -29.64 -9.77 -19.51
N GLU A 88 -29.22 -10.15 -20.70
CA GLU A 88 -27.81 -10.38 -21.04
C GLU A 88 -27.03 -9.06 -21.07
N CYS A 89 -27.60 -8.01 -21.65
CA CYS A 89 -27.02 -6.66 -21.65
C CYS A 89 -26.80 -6.12 -20.22
N ASN A 90 -27.81 -6.23 -19.35
CA ASN A 90 -27.69 -5.77 -17.96
C ASN A 90 -26.67 -6.60 -17.18
N LEU A 91 -26.66 -7.93 -17.41
CA LEU A 91 -25.72 -8.83 -16.75
C LEU A 91 -24.28 -8.60 -17.21
N ALA A 92 -24.08 -8.32 -18.50
CA ALA A 92 -22.79 -7.95 -19.07
C ALA A 92 -22.27 -6.64 -18.47
N LYS A 93 -23.09 -5.59 -18.47
CA LYS A 93 -22.71 -4.30 -17.86
C LYS A 93 -22.35 -4.47 -16.40
N TYR A 94 -23.20 -5.15 -15.64
CA TYR A 94 -22.96 -5.39 -14.22
C TYR A 94 -21.64 -6.16 -13.98
N LYS A 95 -21.40 -7.26 -14.70
CA LYS A 95 -20.17 -8.05 -14.52
C LYS A 95 -18.91 -7.26 -14.87
N VAL A 96 -18.92 -6.53 -15.99
CA VAL A 96 -17.78 -5.72 -16.41
C VAL A 96 -17.51 -4.60 -15.41
N GLU A 97 -18.54 -3.90 -14.95
CA GLU A 97 -18.42 -2.82 -13.98
C GLU A 97 -17.90 -3.32 -12.62
N VAL A 98 -18.46 -4.42 -12.12
CA VAL A 98 -18.05 -5.01 -10.84
C VAL A 98 -16.62 -5.52 -10.89
N VAL A 99 -16.23 -6.21 -11.98
CA VAL A 99 -14.86 -6.70 -12.13
C VAL A 99 -13.88 -5.54 -12.23
N SER A 100 -14.16 -4.52 -13.05
CA SER A 100 -13.31 -3.33 -13.17
C SER A 100 -13.14 -2.63 -11.83
N SER A 101 -14.25 -2.40 -11.10
CA SER A 101 -14.21 -1.75 -9.79
C SER A 101 -13.42 -2.58 -8.76
N THR A 102 -13.56 -3.90 -8.80
CA THR A 102 -12.84 -4.81 -7.91
C THR A 102 -11.34 -4.80 -8.19
N ILE A 103 -10.93 -4.78 -9.46
CA ILE A 103 -9.52 -4.66 -9.87
C ILE A 103 -8.94 -3.35 -9.37
N ASP A 104 -9.63 -2.23 -9.57
CA ASP A 104 -9.15 -0.91 -9.15
C ASP A 104 -9.00 -0.82 -7.62
N LEU A 105 -9.97 -1.37 -6.88
CA LEU A 105 -9.94 -1.39 -5.42
C LEU A 105 -8.80 -2.27 -4.91
N LEU A 106 -8.63 -3.48 -5.46
CA LEU A 106 -7.55 -4.39 -5.11
C LEU A 106 -6.18 -3.75 -5.38
N ASN A 107 -6.01 -3.16 -6.57
CA ASN A 107 -4.76 -2.51 -6.95
C ASN A 107 -4.45 -1.32 -6.04
N THR A 108 -5.47 -0.52 -5.69
CA THR A 108 -5.31 0.60 -4.75
C THR A 108 -4.90 0.11 -3.36
N LEU A 109 -5.56 -0.92 -2.83
CA LEU A 109 -5.25 -1.49 -1.52
C LEU A 109 -3.82 -2.05 -1.47
N VAL A 110 -3.46 -2.87 -2.46
CA VAL A 110 -2.11 -3.44 -2.58
C VAL A 110 -1.07 -2.33 -2.69
N ARG A 111 -1.33 -1.33 -3.54
CA ARG A 111 -0.43 -0.19 -3.71
C ARG A 111 -0.20 0.55 -2.39
N ILE A 112 -1.24 0.83 -1.61
CA ILE A 112 -1.11 1.48 -0.30
C ILE A 112 -0.27 0.62 0.65
N LEU A 113 -0.59 -0.66 0.79
CA LEU A 113 0.14 -1.57 1.69
C LEU A 113 1.62 -1.71 1.28
N PHE A 114 1.87 -1.81 -0.02
CA PHE A 114 3.22 -1.90 -0.56
C PHE A 114 4.02 -0.62 -0.31
N PHE A 115 3.44 0.57 -0.54
CA PHE A 115 4.14 1.84 -0.28
C PHE A 115 4.38 2.09 1.20
N ILE A 116 3.42 1.75 2.07
CA ILE A 116 3.62 1.81 3.51
C ILE A 116 4.78 0.89 3.89
N GLY A 117 4.73 -0.38 3.48
CA GLY A 117 5.80 -1.34 3.77
C GLY A 117 7.17 -0.90 3.24
N LEU A 118 7.22 -0.36 2.01
CA LEU A 118 8.44 0.14 1.39
C LEU A 118 8.99 1.36 2.13
N SER A 119 8.12 2.28 2.58
CA SER A 119 8.53 3.45 3.36
C SER A 119 9.08 3.10 4.75
N MET A 120 8.64 1.99 5.35
CA MET A 120 9.16 1.55 6.65
C MET A 120 10.63 1.11 6.58
N LEU A 121 11.12 0.65 5.42
CA LEU A 121 12.52 0.23 5.25
C LEU A 121 13.53 1.38 5.46
N PRO A 122 13.45 2.53 4.77
CA PRO A 122 14.36 3.64 5.03
C PRO A 122 14.22 4.20 6.45
N PHE A 123 13.01 4.23 7.04
CA PHE A 123 12.85 4.62 8.44
C PHE A 123 13.57 3.67 9.40
N SER A 124 13.56 2.37 9.14
CA SER A 124 14.32 1.41 9.92
C SER A 124 15.84 1.62 9.79
N ILE A 125 16.33 1.85 8.56
CA ILE A 125 17.75 2.12 8.31
C ILE A 125 18.18 3.39 9.06
N LEU A 126 17.39 4.45 9.00
CA LEU A 126 17.64 5.69 9.75
C LEU A 126 17.69 5.42 11.25
N GLY A 127 16.72 4.69 11.80
CA GLY A 127 16.71 4.31 13.21
C GLY A 127 17.95 3.50 13.62
N TYR A 128 18.42 2.60 12.76
CA TYR A 128 19.65 1.84 13.00
C TYR A 128 20.91 2.72 13.00
N VAL A 129 21.04 3.63 12.04
CA VAL A 129 22.18 4.56 11.95
C VAL A 129 22.25 5.47 13.19
N ILE A 130 21.10 5.97 13.65
CA ILE A 130 20.99 6.79 14.87
C ILE A 130 21.45 5.97 16.08
N LYS A 131 20.94 4.75 16.23
CA LYS A 131 21.32 3.81 17.30
C LYS A 131 22.82 3.51 17.32
N ALA A 132 23.41 3.29 16.14
CA ALA A 132 24.83 2.99 16.00
C ALA A 132 25.70 4.21 16.38
N THR A 133 25.28 5.41 16.01
CA THR A 133 25.98 6.66 16.32
C THR A 133 25.89 7.02 17.80
N SER A 134 24.72 6.80 18.42
CA SER A 134 24.48 6.99 19.86
C SER A 134 25.37 6.08 20.72
N LYS A 135 25.45 4.78 20.39
CA LYS A 135 26.33 3.82 21.09
C LYS A 135 27.82 4.17 21.00
N LYS A 136 28.28 4.69 19.86
CA LYS A 136 29.68 5.06 19.67
C LYS A 136 30.09 6.21 20.61
N SER A 137 29.22 7.18 20.81
CA SER A 137 29.43 8.32 21.71
C SER A 137 29.54 7.92 23.20
N GLN A 138 28.82 6.87 23.63
CA GLN A 138 28.92 6.37 25.01
C GLN A 138 30.20 5.56 25.27
N THR A 139 30.71 4.86 24.26
CA THR A 139 31.91 4.02 24.41
C THR A 139 33.19 4.87 24.55
N GLU A 140 33.22 6.06 23.97
CA GLU A 140 34.36 6.98 24.02
C GLU A 140 34.47 7.76 25.35
N ASN A 141 33.42 7.75 26.18
CA ASN A 141 33.37 8.45 27.48
C ASN A 141 33.56 7.53 28.70
N THR A 142 33.91 6.26 28.49
CA THR A 142 34.27 5.37 29.60
C THR A 142 35.79 5.44 29.78
N PRO A 143 36.32 6.09 30.84
CA PRO A 143 37.75 6.07 31.08
C PRO A 143 38.19 4.63 31.31
N GLU A 144 39.16 4.18 30.51
CA GLU A 144 39.95 2.99 30.77
C GLU A 144 40.53 3.13 32.18
N THR A 145 39.86 2.50 33.16
CA THR A 145 40.47 2.23 34.45
C THR A 145 41.50 1.16 34.17
N SER A 146 42.72 1.63 33.95
CA SER A 146 43.95 0.85 33.98
C SER A 146 44.05 0.13 35.33
N ALA A 147 43.60 -1.11 35.37
CA ALA A 147 44.01 -2.07 36.39
C ALA A 147 45.34 -2.67 35.95
N ASN A 148 46.43 -1.92 36.19
CA ASN A 148 47.75 -2.50 36.39
C ASN A 148 47.92 -2.74 37.89
N VAL A 149 48.38 -3.96 38.22
CA VAL A 149 48.77 -4.53 39.52
C VAL A 149 47.64 -5.14 40.35
#